data_AF-A0A821TAI2-F1
#
_entry.id   AF-A0A821TAI2-F1
#
_cell.length_a   1.000
_cell.length_b   1.000
_cell.length_c   1.000
_cell.angle_alpha   90.00
_cell.angle_beta   90.00
_cell.angle_gamma   90.00
#
_symmetry.space_group_name_H-M   'P 1'
#
loop_
_entity.id
_entity.type
_entity.pdbx_description
1 polymer ?
#
loop_
_entity_poly.entity_id
_entity_poly.type
_entity_poly.pdbx_seq_one_letter_code
_entity_poly.pdbx_strand_id
1 'polypeptide(L)'
;MYNVDMPDRLVLPEAALVISILNSLVPSRFKPTDSLATLFSQLMIEEWNIQGDFNGYYEACTPDSCTYTQVQRLNIISIITTIVNLAGGLVITLRLFVQFSVKFVHLITTHSRN
;
A
#
# COMPACT_ATOMS: atom_id res chain seq x y z
N MET A 1 -1.25 -11.97 -3.88
CA MET A 1 -0.21 -12.63 -4.69
C MET A 1 -0.85 -12.84 -6.05
N TYR A 2 -0.64 -11.92 -6.99
CA TYR A 2 -1.21 -12.03 -8.33
C TYR A 2 -0.13 -12.62 -9.23
N ASN A 3 -0.42 -13.79 -9.77
CA ASN A 3 0.44 -14.47 -10.73
C ASN A 3 0.15 -13.83 -12.08
N VAL A 4 1.13 -13.14 -12.66
CA VAL A 4 1.07 -12.69 -14.04
C VAL A 4 1.67 -13.84 -14.86
N ASP A 5 0.81 -14.72 -15.37
CA ASP A 5 1.23 -15.73 -16.32
C ASP A 5 1.71 -15.04 -17.60
N MET A 6 3.02 -15.05 -17.82
CA MET A 6 3.64 -14.63 -19.06
C MET A 6 3.51 -15.79 -20.07
N PRO A 7 2.89 -15.58 -21.25
CA PRO A 7 2.77 -16.66 -22.22
C PRO A 7 4.14 -17.06 -22.78
N ASP A 8 4.28 -18.36 -23.04
CA ASP A 8 5.49 -19.03 -23.50
C ASP A 8 6.12 -18.38 -24.75
N ARG A 9 7.45 -18.48 -24.79
CA ARG A 9 8.38 -17.81 -25.72
C ARG A 9 7.88 -17.70 -27.16
N LEU A 10 7.91 -16.48 -27.70
CA LEU A 10 7.91 -16.26 -29.14
C LEU A 10 9.22 -16.82 -29.73
N VAL A 11 9.14 -17.97 -30.40
CA VAL A 11 10.21 -18.46 -31.28
C VAL A 11 10.13 -17.68 -32.58
N LEU A 12 10.93 -16.62 -32.71
CA LEU A 12 11.06 -15.90 -33.98
C LEU A 12 11.86 -16.75 -34.97
N PRO A 13 11.38 -16.95 -36.21
CA PRO A 13 12.18 -17.58 -37.26
C PRO A 13 13.43 -16.73 -37.55
N GLU A 14 14.55 -17.38 -37.83
CA GLU A 14 15.88 -16.80 -38.06
C GLU A 14 15.98 -15.89 -39.31
N ALA A 15 14.87 -15.62 -39.99
CA ALA A 15 14.81 -14.61 -41.03
C ALA A 15 14.86 -13.24 -40.34
N ALA A 16 16.09 -12.71 -40.25
CA ALA A 16 16.45 -11.42 -39.70
C ALA A 16 15.31 -10.40 -39.76
N LEU A 17 14.86 -9.96 -38.58
CA LEU A 17 14.06 -8.74 -38.46
C LEU A 17 14.90 -7.59 -39.01
N VAL A 18 14.66 -7.19 -40.26
CA VAL A 18 15.19 -5.95 -40.83
C VAL A 18 14.37 -4.82 -40.24
N ILE A 19 14.71 -4.43 -39.01
CA ILE A 19 14.15 -3.27 -38.33
C ILE A 19 14.85 -2.02 -38.86
N SER A 20 14.11 -1.22 -39.62
CA SER A 20 14.56 0.11 -40.04
C SER A 20 14.31 1.10 -38.91
N ILE A 21 15.30 1.91 -38.58
CA ILE A 21 15.13 3.02 -37.63
C ILE A 21 14.11 3.99 -38.25
N LEU A 22 13.09 4.38 -37.47
CA LEU A 22 11.98 5.22 -37.93
C LEU A 22 12.48 6.57 -38.48
N ASN A 23 13.54 7.14 -37.87
CA ASN A 23 14.32 8.26 -38.39
C ASN A 23 15.70 8.33 -37.70
N SER A 24 16.79 8.15 -38.44
CA SER A 24 18.16 8.20 -37.90
C SER A 24 18.71 9.61 -37.67
N LEU A 25 18.02 10.63 -38.19
CA LEU A 25 18.42 12.04 -38.06
C LEU A 25 17.97 12.66 -36.74
N VAL A 26 17.03 12.03 -36.03
CA VAL A 26 16.53 12.49 -34.73
C VAL A 26 17.39 11.86 -33.64
N PRO A 27 17.98 12.65 -32.73
CA PRO A 27 18.70 12.10 -31.59
C PRO A 27 17.70 11.39 -30.66
N SER A 28 17.84 10.07 -30.53
CA SER A 28 17.13 9.29 -29.52
C SER A 28 17.99 9.17 -28.27
N ARG A 29 17.32 9.14 -27.12
CA ARG A 29 17.94 8.88 -25.82
C ARG A 29 18.41 7.44 -25.70
N PHE A 30 17.76 6.51 -26.40
CA PHE A 30 18.11 5.09 -26.41
C PHE A 30 18.88 4.72 -27.67
N LYS A 31 19.96 3.96 -27.49
CA LYS A 31 20.72 3.42 -28.61
C LYS A 31 20.15 2.06 -29.02
N PRO A 32 20.24 1.69 -30.30
CA PRO A 32 19.90 0.34 -30.75
C PRO A 32 20.69 -0.78 -30.05
N THR A 33 21.81 -0.44 -29.43
CA THR A 33 22.68 -1.35 -28.66
C THR A 33 22.26 -1.48 -27.18
N ASP A 34 21.32 -0.66 -26.71
CA ASP A 34 20.91 -0.69 -25.31
C ASP A 34 20.09 -1.95 -25.00
N SER A 35 20.24 -2.47 -23.78
CA SER A 35 19.52 -3.67 -23.38
C SER A 35 18.03 -3.39 -23.16
N LEU A 36 17.19 -4.39 -23.43
CA LEU A 36 15.76 -4.32 -23.17
C LEU A 36 15.46 -4.00 -21.69
N ALA A 37 16.28 -4.51 -20.77
CA ALA A 37 16.17 -4.22 -19.34
C ALA A 37 16.39 -2.73 -19.05
N THR A 38 17.36 -2.11 -19.73
CA THR A 38 17.63 -0.66 -19.61
C THR A 38 16.43 0.15 -20.10
N LEU A 39 15.83 -0.24 -21.24
CA LEU A 39 14.63 0.39 -21.77
C LEU A 39 13.47 0.34 -20.77
N PHE A 40 13.14 -0.84 -20.25
CA PHE A 40 12.07 -0.99 -19.26
C PHE A 40 12.35 -0.25 -17.96
N SER A 41 13.60 -0.24 -17.49
CA SER A 41 13.98 0.49 -16.27
C SER A 41 13.74 2.00 -16.39
N GLN A 42 13.74 2.51 -17.62
CA GLN A 42 13.54 3.92 -17.94
C GLN A 42 12.20 4.17 -18.63
N LEU A 43 11.29 3.19 -18.56
CA LEU A 43 9.94 3.20 -19.12
C LEU A 43 9.90 3.54 -20.62
N MET A 44 11.02 3.36 -21.33
CA MET A 44 11.18 3.72 -22.75
C MET A 44 10.88 5.20 -23.03
N ILE A 45 11.09 6.08 -22.06
CA ILE A 45 10.80 7.51 -22.19
C ILE A 45 11.97 8.21 -22.87
N GLU A 46 11.70 8.80 -24.04
CA GLU A 46 12.66 9.58 -24.84
C GLU A 46 12.86 10.98 -24.25
N GLU A 47 11.75 11.70 -24.02
CA GLU A 47 11.73 13.05 -23.44
C GLU A 47 10.58 13.21 -22.44
N TRP A 48 10.83 13.97 -21.38
CA TRP A 48 9.81 14.31 -20.39
C TRP A 48 9.16 15.65 -20.75
N ASN A 49 7.95 15.60 -21.30
CA ASN A 49 7.15 16.80 -21.46
C ASN A 49 6.35 17.10 -20.19
N ILE A 50 6.82 18.05 -19.39
CA ILE A 50 6.16 18.49 -18.15
C ILE A 50 4.91 19.35 -18.40
N GLN A 51 4.62 19.75 -19.64
CA GLN A 51 3.40 20.51 -20.00
C GLN A 51 2.21 19.60 -20.33
N GLY A 52 2.23 18.34 -19.89
CA GLY A 52 1.10 17.43 -20.02
C GLY A 52 -0.07 17.86 -19.14
N ASP A 53 -1.30 17.64 -19.63
CA ASP A 53 -2.51 17.82 -18.83
C ASP A 53 -2.65 16.66 -17.82
N PHE A 54 -2.02 16.82 -16.66
CA PHE A 54 -2.15 15.87 -15.57
C PHE A 54 -3.59 15.78 -15.08
N ASN A 55 -4.37 16.86 -15.14
CA ASN A 55 -5.74 16.86 -14.64
C ASN A 55 -6.62 15.93 -15.48
N GLY A 56 -6.60 16.07 -16.81
CA GLY A 56 -7.33 15.17 -17.71
C GLY A 56 -6.87 13.72 -17.61
N TYR A 57 -5.57 13.47 -17.42
CA TYR A 57 -5.06 12.12 -17.19
C TYR A 57 -5.60 11.50 -15.88
N TYR A 58 -5.59 12.28 -14.78
CA TYR A 58 -6.14 11.83 -13.51
C TYR A 58 -7.64 11.57 -13.61
N GLU A 59 -8.41 12.48 -14.23
CA GLU A 59 -9.85 12.28 -14.45
C GLU A 59 -10.17 11.03 -15.28
N ALA A 60 -9.36 10.73 -16.30
CA ALA A 60 -9.56 9.54 -17.13
C ALA A 60 -9.16 8.23 -16.43
N CYS A 61 -8.22 8.28 -15.48
CA CYS A 61 -7.64 7.10 -14.84
C CYS A 61 -7.94 6.97 -13.34
N THR A 62 -8.83 7.79 -12.79
CA THR A 62 -9.19 7.69 -11.37
C THR A 62 -9.87 6.36 -11.09
N PRO A 63 -9.33 5.54 -10.16
CA PRO A 63 -10.01 4.31 -9.75
C PRO A 63 -11.29 4.65 -8.96
N ASP A 64 -12.40 3.98 -9.27
CA ASP A 64 -13.68 4.16 -8.56
C ASP A 64 -13.60 3.82 -7.06
N SER A 65 -12.68 2.91 -6.69
CA SER A 65 -12.46 2.53 -5.31
C SER A 65 -11.00 2.15 -5.08
N CYS A 66 -10.37 2.80 -4.10
CA CYS A 66 -9.05 2.41 -3.62
C CYS A 66 -9.20 1.45 -2.43
N THR A 67 -8.67 0.23 -2.58
CA THR A 67 -8.60 -0.72 -1.46
C THR A 67 -7.16 -0.83 -0.99
N TYR A 68 -6.88 -0.37 0.23
CA TYR A 68 -5.57 -0.50 0.84
C TYR A 68 -5.58 -1.62 1.86
N THR A 69 -4.66 -2.56 1.73
CA THR A 69 -4.40 -3.55 2.76
C THR A 69 -3.61 -2.90 3.89
N GLN A 70 -4.28 -2.62 5.01
CA GLN A 70 -3.60 -2.21 6.24
C GLN A 70 -2.83 -3.40 6.83
N VAL A 71 -1.56 -3.52 6.46
CA VAL A 71 -0.63 -4.44 7.12
C VAL A 71 -0.24 -3.87 8.48
N GLN A 72 -0.97 -4.29 9.52
CA GLN A 72 -0.62 -3.99 10.90
C GLN A 72 0.75 -4.61 11.21
N ARG A 73 1.79 -3.78 11.32
CA ARG A 73 3.08 -4.21 11.82
C ARG A 73 2.97 -4.33 13.33
N LEU A 74 3.07 -5.55 13.85
CA LEU A 74 3.12 -5.80 15.29
C LEU A 74 4.37 -5.12 15.86
N ASN A 75 4.19 -3.98 16.52
CA ASN A 75 5.26 -3.27 17.20
C ASN A 75 5.58 -3.98 18.52
N ILE A 76 6.87 -4.20 18.81
CA ILE A 76 7.36 -4.81 20.06
C ILE A 76 6.81 -4.06 21.29
N ILE A 77 6.72 -2.73 21.20
CA ILE A 77 6.14 -1.88 22.26
C ILE A 77 4.66 -2.23 22.49
N SER A 78 3.89 -2.48 21.43
CA SER A 78 2.48 -2.89 21.52
C SER A 78 2.32 -4.26 22.18
N ILE A 79 3.25 -5.20 21.94
CA ILE A 79 3.21 -6.53 22.57
C ILE A 79 3.46 -6.40 24.08
N ILE A 80 4.52 -5.68 24.47
CA ILE A 80 4.89 -5.51 25.88
C ILE A 80 3.78 -4.79 26.65
N THR A 81 3.26 -3.68 26.10
CA THR A 81 2.17 -2.93 26.72
C THR A 81 0.91 -3.78 26.87
N THR A 82 0.60 -4.64 25.91
CA THR A 82 -0.55 -5.56 26.00
C THR A 82 -0.38 -6.55 27.15
N ILE A 83 0.80 -7.13 27.33
CA ILE A 83 1.08 -8.07 28.45
C ILE A 83 1.00 -7.34 29.79
N VAL A 84 1.59 -6.14 29.90
CA VAL A 84 1.53 -5.31 31.12
C VAL A 84 0.09 -4.91 31.44
N ASN A 85 -0.70 -4.54 30.44
CA ASN A 85 -2.12 -4.18 30.60
C ASN A 85 -2.97 -5.39 30.97
N LEU A 86 -2.71 -6.57 30.41
CA LEU A 86 -3.40 -7.80 30.79
C LEU A 86 -3.13 -8.17 32.25
N ALA A 87 -1.87 -8.11 32.68
CA ALA A 87 -1.47 -8.46 34.04
C ALA A 87 -1.91 -7.40 35.07
N GLY A 88 -1.61 -6.13 34.80
CA GLY A 88 -1.87 -5.03 35.73
C GLY A 88 -3.27 -4.43 35.57
N GLY A 89 -3.68 -4.20 34.33
CA GLY A 89 -4.96 -3.54 34.01
C GLY A 89 -6.16 -4.34 34.48
N LEU A 90 -6.15 -5.67 34.36
CA LEU A 90 -7.27 -6.51 34.79
C LEU A 90 -7.50 -6.40 36.31
N VAL A 91 -6.43 -6.50 37.10
CA VAL A 91 -6.52 -6.45 38.56
C VAL A 91 -6.95 -5.06 39.04
N ILE A 92 -6.37 -4.00 38.46
CA ILE A 92 -6.69 -2.61 38.83
C ILE A 92 -8.13 -2.28 38.45
N THR A 93 -8.56 -2.68 37.26
CA THR A 93 -9.93 -2.44 36.76
C THR A 93 -10.96 -3.14 37.63
N LEU A 94 -10.76 -4.40 37.98
CA LEU A 94 -11.68 -5.12 38.87
C LEU A 94 -11.78 -4.46 40.25
N ARG A 95 -10.65 -4.06 40.85
CA ARG A 95 -10.66 -3.41 42.17
C ARG A 95 -11.44 -2.10 42.15
N LEU A 96 -11.24 -1.27 41.12
CA LEU A 96 -11.97 -0.02 40.95
C LEU A 96 -13.46 -0.27 40.68
N PHE A 97 -13.77 -1.25 39.82
CA PHE A 97 -15.13 -1.61 39.47
C PHE A 97 -15.93 -2.08 40.70
N VAL A 98 -15.33 -2.90 41.57
CA VAL A 98 -15.95 -3.36 42.82
C VAL A 98 -16.20 -2.20 43.79
N GLN A 99 -15.23 -1.30 43.96
CA GLN A 99 -15.40 -0.13 44.84
C GLN A 99 -16.50 0.81 44.31
N PHE A 100 -16.56 1.02 42.99
CA PHE A 100 -17.60 1.81 42.36
C PHE A 100 -18.97 1.17 42.48
N SER A 101 -19.08 -0.14 42.21
CA SER A 101 -20.37 -0.83 42.23
C SER A 101 -21.01 -0.81 43.62
N VAL A 102 -20.22 -1.02 44.69
CA VAL A 102 -20.70 -0.93 46.07
C VAL A 102 -21.19 0.48 46.40
N LYS A 103 -20.42 1.51 46.07
CA LYS A 103 -20.83 2.91 46.30
C LYS A 103 -22.08 3.28 45.51
N PHE A 104 -22.18 2.82 44.27
CA PHE A 104 -23.33 3.07 43.41
C PHE A 104 -24.60 2.43 43.98
N VAL A 105 -24.53 1.18 44.44
CA VAL A 105 -25.65 0.50 45.10
C VAL A 105 -26.06 1.23 46.39
N HIS A 106 -25.10 1.70 47.17
CA HIS A 106 -25.40 2.45 48.40
C HIS A 106 -26.06 3.81 48.12
N LEU A 107 -25.62 4.53 47.09
CA LEU A 107 -26.23 5.78 46.65
C LEU A 107 -27.67 5.56 46.16
N ILE A 108 -27.91 4.52 45.36
CA ILE A 108 -29.26 4.18 44.89
C ILE A 108 -30.17 3.82 46.07
N THR A 109 -29.68 3.02 47.02
CA THR A 109 -30.48 2.59 48.17
C THR A 109 -30.79 3.76 49.11
N THR A 110 -29.85 4.69 49.29
CA THR A 110 -30.04 5.89 50.12
C THR A 110 -30.98 6.89 49.46
N HIS A 111 -30.87 7.11 48.15
CA HIS A 111 -31.81 7.94 47.40
C HIS A 111 -33.23 7.33 47.34
N SER A 112 -33.36 6.00 47.34
CA SER A 112 -34.67 5.33 47.39
C SER A 112 -35.34 5.39 48.78
N ARG A 113 -34.57 5.69 49.83
CA ARG A 113 -35.04 5.69 51.23
C ARG A 113 -35.30 7.09 51.82
N ASN A 114 -35.11 8.16 51.04
CA ASN A 114 -35.43 9.54 51.40
C ASN A 114 -36.50 10.08 50.44
#